data_AF-R9LNY7-F1
#
_entry.id   AF-R9LNY7-F1
#
_cell.length_a   1.000
_cell.length_b   1.000
_cell.length_c   1.000
_cell.angle_alpha   90.00
_cell.angle_beta   90.00
_cell.angle_gamma   90.00
#
_symmetry.space_group_name_H-M   'P 1'
#
loop_
_entity.id
_entity.type
_entity.pdbx_description
1 polymer ?
#
loop_
_entity_poly.entity_id
_entity_poly.type
_entity_poly.pdbx_seq_one_letter_code
_entity_poly.pdbx_strand_id
1 'polypeptide(L)'
;MTKEQFKEALVEKIGGTSFGDEIIEELTVDFDPQKYAQNAKDKLDDRTGAILGWAHKYYENGEYAKAAAEYEKACVVMKALEAIK
;
A
#
# COMPACT_ATOMS: atom_id res chain seq x y z
N MET A 1 -9.41 12.08 -10.29
CA MET A 1 -8.87 12.97 -9.24
C MET A 1 -7.61 13.66 -9.73
N THR A 2 -7.27 14.85 -9.23
CA THR A 2 -5.97 15.50 -9.47
C THR A 2 -4.87 14.85 -8.63
N LYS A 3 -3.59 15.20 -8.90
CA LYS A 3 -2.46 14.71 -8.11
C LYS A 3 -2.55 15.14 -6.65
N GLU A 4 -3.00 16.36 -6.40
CA GLU A 4 -3.23 16.90 -5.06
C GLU A 4 -4.34 16.14 -4.34
N GLN A 5 -5.50 15.95 -4.99
CA GLN A 5 -6.62 15.18 -4.42
C GLN A 5 -6.21 13.73 -4.11
N PHE A 6 -5.42 13.11 -4.99
CA PHE A 6 -4.88 11.77 -4.80
C PHE A 6 -3.97 11.70 -3.56
N LYS A 7 -3.03 12.65 -3.43
CA LYS A 7 -2.13 12.72 -2.28
C LYS A 7 -2.89 12.95 -0.98
N GLU A 8 -3.85 13.88 -0.97
CA GLU A 8 -4.66 14.18 0.22
C GLU A 8 -5.44 12.95 0.69
N ALA A 9 -6.08 12.21 -0.22
CA ALA A 9 -6.81 11.00 0.11
C ALA A 9 -5.91 9.93 0.76
N LEU A 10 -4.69 9.76 0.25
CA LEU A 10 -3.73 8.82 0.86
C LEU A 10 -3.23 9.32 2.22
N VAL A 11 -2.87 10.60 2.36
CA VAL A 11 -2.43 11.18 3.64
C VAL A 11 -3.49 10.99 4.73
N GLU A 12 -4.77 11.20 4.42
CA GLU A 12 -5.87 11.00 5.36
C GLU A 12 -5.97 9.54 5.87
N LYS A 13 -5.73 8.55 4.99
CA LYS A 13 -5.95 7.14 5.32
C LYS A 13 -4.73 6.43 5.89
N ILE A 14 -3.53 6.78 5.43
CA ILE A 14 -2.30 6.04 5.72
C ILE A 14 -1.13 6.91 6.20
N GLY A 15 -1.27 8.24 6.18
CA GLY A 15 -0.22 9.16 6.60
C GLY A 15 0.13 9.07 8.10
N GLY A 16 1.33 9.52 8.45
CA GLY A 16 1.79 9.57 9.84
C GLY A 16 2.40 8.25 10.34
N THR A 17 2.63 7.31 9.44
CA THR A 17 3.43 6.10 9.68
C THR A 17 4.53 6.03 8.65
N SER A 18 5.73 5.56 9.04
CA SER A 18 6.87 5.52 8.11
C SER A 18 6.57 4.73 6.83
N PHE A 19 5.84 3.62 6.94
CA PHE A 19 5.47 2.81 5.78
C PHE A 19 4.35 3.44 4.94
N GLY A 20 3.39 4.11 5.57
CA GLY A 20 2.34 4.83 4.85
C GLY A 20 2.89 6.05 4.10
N ASP A 21 3.80 6.79 4.72
CA ASP A 21 4.46 7.94 4.10
C ASP A 21 5.32 7.53 2.90
N GLU A 22 5.99 6.37 2.95
CA GLU A 22 6.70 5.77 1.82
C GLU A 22 5.76 5.48 0.64
N ILE A 23 4.60 4.85 0.91
CA ILE A 23 3.59 4.56 -0.12
C ILE A 23 3.05 5.86 -0.74
N ILE A 24 2.77 6.87 0.08
CA ILE A 24 2.29 8.18 -0.39
C ILE A 24 3.32 8.79 -1.35
N GLU A 25 4.60 8.79 -0.98
CA GLU A 25 5.67 9.35 -1.81
C GLU A 25 5.76 8.60 -3.15
N GLU A 26 5.88 7.28 -3.11
CA GLU A 26 6.01 6.44 -4.32
C GLU A 26 4.84 6.65 -5.28
N LEU A 27 3.61 6.56 -4.78
CA LEU A 27 2.42 6.66 -5.62
C LEU A 27 2.19 8.09 -6.14
N THR A 28 2.59 9.10 -5.38
CA THR A 28 2.46 10.50 -5.80
C THR A 28 3.50 10.87 -6.85
N VAL A 29 4.74 10.37 -6.72
CA VAL A 29 5.81 10.61 -7.72
C VAL A 29 5.39 10.03 -9.07
N ASP A 30 4.88 8.80 -9.08
CA ASP A 30 4.46 8.08 -10.29
C ASP A 30 3.00 8.34 -10.69
N PHE A 31 2.34 9.33 -10.10
CA PHE A 31 0.95 9.64 -10.40
C PHE A 31 0.81 10.11 -11.87
N ASP A 32 0.19 9.26 -12.67
CA ASP A 32 -0.22 9.55 -14.03
C ASP A 32 -1.62 8.99 -14.28
N PRO A 33 -2.65 9.85 -14.37
CA PRO A 33 -4.04 9.42 -14.55
C PRO A 33 -4.33 8.87 -15.95
N GLN A 34 -3.41 9.02 -16.91
CA GLN A 34 -3.54 8.51 -18.29
C GLN A 34 -2.75 7.22 -18.53
N LYS A 35 -2.03 6.73 -17.50
CA LYS A 35 -1.18 5.55 -17.62
C LYS A 35 -2.02 4.29 -17.77
N TYR A 36 -1.95 3.69 -18.96
CA TYR A 36 -2.69 2.46 -19.32
C TYR A 36 -2.06 1.16 -18.80
N ALA A 37 -0.82 1.19 -18.29
CA ALA A 37 -0.05 -0.01 -17.96
C ALA A 37 -0.21 -0.46 -16.50
N GLN A 38 0.48 0.22 -15.57
CA GLN A 38 0.42 -0.08 -14.15
C GLN A 38 0.06 1.22 -13.42
N ASN A 39 -1.22 1.35 -13.04
CA ASN A 39 -1.70 2.50 -12.28
C ASN A 39 -1.47 2.25 -10.77
N ALA A 40 -1.79 3.25 -9.95
CA ALA A 40 -1.61 3.16 -8.50
C ALA A 40 -2.35 1.98 -7.87
N LYS A 41 -3.54 1.63 -8.38
CA LYS A 41 -4.31 0.47 -7.91
C LYS A 41 -3.58 -0.83 -8.22
N ASP A 42 -3.09 -1.01 -9.46
CA ASP A 42 -2.38 -2.24 -9.85
C ASP A 42 -1.13 -2.46 -8.99
N LYS A 43 -0.35 -1.40 -8.76
CA LYS A 43 0.83 -1.44 -7.87
C LYS A 43 0.46 -1.86 -6.44
N LEU A 44 -0.64 -1.35 -5.91
CA LEU A 44 -1.09 -1.65 -4.56
C LEU A 44 -1.66 -3.08 -4.45
N ASP A 45 -2.35 -3.57 -5.48
CA ASP A 45 -2.83 -4.96 -5.54
C ASP A 45 -1.64 -5.94 -5.56
N ASP A 46 -0.64 -5.69 -6.41
CA ASP A 46 0.58 -6.50 -6.48
C ASP A 46 1.33 -6.51 -5.14
N ARG A 47 1.49 -5.33 -4.53
CA ARG A 47 2.16 -5.18 -3.23
C ARG A 47 1.40 -5.90 -2.12
N THR A 48 0.07 -5.83 -2.11
CA THR A 48 -0.77 -6.56 -1.14
C THR A 48 -0.56 -8.06 -1.25
N GLY A 49 -0.57 -8.59 -2.49
CA GLY A 49 -0.31 -10.02 -2.74
C GLY A 49 1.06 -10.47 -2.24
N ALA A 50 2.11 -9.69 -2.51
CA ALA A 50 3.46 -10.00 -2.06
C ALA A 50 3.59 -10.01 -0.52
N ILE A 51 3.05 -8.98 0.15
CA ILE A 51 3.11 -8.85 1.61
C ILE A 51 2.33 -9.99 2.30
N LEU A 52 1.11 -10.29 1.83
CA LEU A 52 0.32 -11.39 2.39
C LEU A 52 0.99 -12.75 2.17
N GLY A 53 1.66 -12.95 1.02
CA GLY A 53 2.45 -14.15 0.76
C GLY A 53 3.55 -14.35 1.81
N TRP A 54 4.28 -13.29 2.15
CA TRP A 54 5.30 -13.34 3.22
C TRP A 54 4.69 -13.50 4.60
N ALA A 55 3.59 -12.81 4.90
CA ALA A 55 2.89 -12.93 6.18
C ALA A 55 2.45 -14.38 6.44
N HIS A 56 1.84 -15.04 5.44
CA HIS A 56 1.44 -16.44 5.52
C HIS A 56 2.65 -17.36 5.72
N LYS A 57 3.72 -17.17 4.93
CA LYS A 57 4.94 -17.97 5.05
C LYS A 57 5.57 -17.86 6.44
N TYR A 58 5.66 -16.64 7.00
CA TYR A 58 6.16 -16.44 8.36
C TYR A 58 5.26 -17.10 9.40
N TYR A 59 3.95 -17.01 9.23
CA TYR A 59 2.98 -17.63 10.13
C TYR A 59 3.12 -19.16 10.13
N GLU A 60 3.21 -19.78 8.95
CA GLU A 60 3.40 -21.23 8.78
C GLU A 60 4.71 -21.73 9.40
N ASN A 61 5.76 -20.90 9.36
CA ASN A 61 7.05 -21.21 9.99
C ASN A 61 7.09 -20.96 11.50
N GLY A 62 6.00 -20.48 12.11
CA GLY A 62 5.96 -20.11 13.53
C GLY A 62 6.67 -18.77 13.85
N GLU A 63 7.05 -18.00 12.83
CA GLU A 63 7.70 -16.68 12.97
C GLU A 63 6.66 -15.57 13.18
N TYR A 64 5.80 -15.71 14.19
CA TYR A 64 4.60 -14.89 14.37
C TYR A 64 4.86 -13.38 14.46
N ALA A 65 5.97 -12.96 15.07
CA ALA A 65 6.32 -11.53 15.13
C ALA A 65 6.59 -10.93 13.74
N LYS A 66 7.22 -11.70 12.84
CA LYS A 66 7.44 -11.28 11.44
C LYS A 66 6.12 -11.29 10.66
N ALA A 67 5.29 -12.32 10.88
CA ALA A 67 3.97 -12.38 10.27
C ALA A 67 3.11 -11.18 10.66
N ALA A 68 3.07 -10.82 11.95
CA ALA A 68 2.34 -9.65 12.45
C ALA A 68 2.79 -8.35 11.78
N ALA A 69 4.11 -8.13 11.68
CA ALA A 69 4.65 -6.95 11.00
C ALA A 69 4.25 -6.87 9.52
N GLU A 70 4.21 -8.00 8.80
CA GLU A 70 3.74 -8.02 7.41
C GLU A 70 2.22 -7.82 7.31
N TYR A 71 1.42 -8.37 8.22
CA TYR A 71 -0.03 -8.09 8.25
C TYR A 71 -0.35 -6.61 8.54
N GLU A 72 0.42 -5.97 9.42
CA GLU A 72 0.29 -4.53 9.68
C GLU A 72 0.55 -3.72 8.40
N LYS A 73 1.62 -4.05 7.66
CA LYS A 73 1.89 -3.44 6.35
C LYS A 73 0.75 -3.70 5.36
N ALA A 74 0.25 -4.93 5.26
CA ALA A 74 -0.86 -5.27 4.37
C ALA A 74 -2.10 -4.42 4.69
N CYS A 75 -2.39 -4.18 5.97
CA CYS A 75 -3.50 -3.31 6.38
C CYS A 75 -3.32 -1.87 5.88
N VAL A 76 -2.09 -1.33 5.92
CA VAL A 76 -1.78 -0.01 5.34
C VAL A 76 -2.04 -0.01 3.83
N VAL A 77 -1.55 -1.01 3.09
CA VAL A 77 -1.77 -1.10 1.63
C VAL A 77 -3.26 -1.21 1.28
N MET A 78 -4.04 -1.96 2.05
CA MET A 78 -5.49 -2.08 1.87
C MET A 78 -6.21 -0.74 2.12
N LYS A 79 -5.82 0.01 3.15
CA LYS A 79 -6.35 1.36 3.39
C LYS A 79 -6.00 2.33 2.26
N ALA A 80 -4.81 2.19 1.67
CA ALA A 80 -4.40 2.98 0.50
C ALA A 80 -5.29 2.66 -0.72
N LEU A 81 -5.60 1.38 -0.96
CA LEU A 81 -6.53 0.96 -2.02
C LEU A 81 -7.93 1.56 -1.83
N GLU A 82 -8.42 1.59 -0.60
CA GLU A 82 -9.71 2.21 -0.28
C GLU A 82 -9.71 3.73 -0.52
N ALA A 83 -8.57 4.40 -0.30
CA ALA A 83 -8.45 5.85 -0.49
C ALA A 83 -8.56 6.29 -1.96
N ILE A 84 -8.21 5.42 -2.91
CA ILE A 84 -8.07 5.76 -4.32
C ILE A 84 -9.17 5.18 -5.22
N LYS A 85 -10.10 4.41 -4.64
CA LYS A 85 -11.33 3.91 -5.31
C LYS A 85 -12.32 5.05 -5.50
#